data_AF-A0A958MUI8-F1
#
_entry.id   AF-A0A958MUI8-F1
#
_cell.length_a   1.000
_cell.length_b   1.000
_cell.length_c   1.000
_cell.angle_alpha   90.00
_cell.angle_beta   90.00
_cell.angle_gamma   90.00
#
_symmetry.space_group_name_H-M   'P 1'
#
loop_
_entity.id
_entity.type
_entity.pdbx_description
1 polymer ?
#
loop_
_entity_poly.entity_id
_entity_poly.type
_entity_poly.pdbx_seq_one_letter_code
_entity_poly.pdbx_strand_id
1 'polypeptide(L)'
;MDNNEFHLGRLIKETAKKQRIGPTELGLMVNTSKQNVYGIYRRMSMDTHLLAQLGQALGRDFFRDLSESLGPKVEKELRQEDKIRRLSEEIEELKRHLHLPG
;
A
#
# COMPACT_ATOMS: atom_id res chain seq x y z
N MET A 1 3.53 -5.72 -17.66
CA MET A 1 3.01 -4.44 -17.13
C MET A 1 3.49 -4.34 -15.71
N ASP A 2 4.58 -3.61 -15.46
CA ASP A 2 5.02 -3.35 -14.09
C ASP A 2 4.09 -2.27 -13.52
N ASN A 3 3.04 -2.70 -12.83
CA ASN A 3 2.33 -1.82 -11.93
C ASN A 3 3.35 -1.34 -10.89
N ASN A 4 3.60 -0.04 -10.87
CA ASN A 4 4.41 0.66 -9.87
C ASN A 4 3.71 0.70 -8.49
N GLU A 5 3.05 -0.40 -8.15
CA GLU A 5 2.27 -0.57 -6.96
C GLU A 5 3.17 -1.11 -5.86
N PHE A 6 3.10 -0.48 -4.70
CA PHE A 6 3.95 -0.80 -3.57
C PHE A 6 3.76 -2.25 -3.14
N HIS A 7 4.87 -2.98 -3.11
CA HIS A 7 4.87 -4.41 -2.85
C HIS A 7 5.56 -4.69 -1.51
N LEU A 8 4.76 -4.90 -0.48
CA LEU A 8 5.23 -5.04 0.89
C LEU A 8 6.20 -6.23 1.07
N GLY A 9 5.88 -7.38 0.47
CA GLY A 9 6.76 -8.55 0.47
C GLY A 9 8.16 -8.31 -0.11
N ARG A 10 8.28 -7.49 -1.18
CA ARG A 10 9.58 -7.12 -1.76
C ARG A 10 10.36 -6.21 -0.80
N LEU A 11 9.69 -5.24 -0.18
CA LEU A 11 10.33 -4.34 0.80
C LEU A 11 10.89 -5.12 2.00
N ILE A 12 10.14 -6.09 2.52
CA ILE A 12 10.57 -6.98 3.61
C ILE A 12 11.80 -7.80 3.16
N LYS A 13 11.76 -8.38 1.96
CA LYS A 13 12.89 -9.14 1.40
C LYS A 13 14.16 -8.30 1.30
N GLU A 14 14.06 -7.08 0.77
CA GLU A 14 15.21 -6.19 0.64
C GLU A 14 15.73 -5.73 2.00
N THR A 15 14.85 -5.52 2.98
CA THR A 15 15.25 -5.17 4.35
C THR A 15 16.02 -6.31 5.01
N ALA A 16 15.49 -7.53 4.98
CA ALA A 16 16.18 -8.72 5.49
C ALA A 16 17.53 -8.95 4.79
N LYS A 17 17.56 -8.82 3.46
CA LYS A 17 18.79 -8.94 2.66
C LYS A 17 19.86 -7.91 3.06
N LYS A 18 19.48 -6.65 3.28
CA LYS A 18 20.40 -5.60 3.76
C LYS A 18 20.99 -5.92 5.14
N GLN A 19 20.21 -6.57 5.99
CA GLN A 19 20.63 -7.03 7.31
C GLN A 19 21.35 -8.39 7.28
N ARG A 20 21.53 -8.98 6.09
CA ARG A 20 22.10 -10.33 5.88
C ARG A 20 21.31 -11.46 6.57
N ILE A 21 20.02 -11.24 6.83
CA ILE A 21 19.12 -12.23 7.41
C ILE A 21 18.56 -13.12 6.29
N GLY A 22 18.82 -14.42 6.40
CA GLY A 22 18.36 -15.41 5.42
C GLY A 22 16.87 -15.79 5.60
N PRO A 23 16.21 -16.38 4.59
CA PRO A 23 14.81 -16.81 4.71
C PRO A 23 14.55 -17.85 5.81
N THR A 24 15.53 -18.72 6.07
CA THR A 24 15.45 -19.69 7.18
C THR A 24 15.47 -18.97 8.53
N GLU A 25 16.41 -18.05 8.70
CA GLU A 25 16.58 -17.27 9.94
C GLU A 25 15.38 -16.37 10.20
N LEU A 26 14.92 -15.63 9.20
CA LEU A 26 13.70 -14.82 9.31
C LEU A 26 12.49 -15.69 9.69
N GLY A 27 12.40 -16.89 9.12
CA GLY A 27 11.35 -17.85 9.46
C GLY A 27 11.33 -18.18 10.95
N LEU A 28 12.50 -18.47 11.52
CA LEU A 28 12.64 -18.72 12.95
C LEU A 28 12.26 -17.50 13.80
N MET A 29 12.65 -16.30 13.39
CA MET A 29 12.34 -15.06 14.11
C MET A 29 10.84 -14.76 14.19
N VAL A 30 10.06 -15.15 13.18
CA VAL A 30 8.60 -14.95 13.14
C VAL A 30 7.80 -16.25 13.29
N ASN A 31 8.43 -17.31 13.83
CA ASN A 31 7.82 -18.60 14.10
C ASN A 31 7.10 -19.22 12.89
N THR A 32 7.78 -19.29 11.75
CA THR A 32 7.26 -19.85 10.50
C THR A 32 8.33 -20.58 9.69
N SER A 33 7.91 -21.29 8.63
CA SER A 33 8.83 -22.04 7.78
C SER A 33 9.55 -21.16 6.75
N LYS A 34 10.73 -21.60 6.29
CA LYS A 34 11.45 -20.99 5.16
C LYS A 34 10.54 -20.84 3.92
N GLN A 35 9.71 -21.84 3.63
CA GLN A 35 8.77 -21.85 2.51
C GLN A 35 7.72 -20.74 2.65
N ASN A 36 7.20 -20.55 3.87
CA ASN A 36 6.27 -19.46 4.17
C ASN A 36 6.93 -18.11 3.97
N VAL A 37 8.20 -17.94 4.35
CA VAL A 37 8.95 -16.69 4.09
C VAL A 37 9.05 -16.38 2.60
N TYR A 38 9.34 -17.36 1.74
CA TYR A 38 9.28 -17.14 0.30
C TYR A 38 7.86 -16.78 -0.18
N GLY A 39 6.83 -17.33 0.46
CA GLY A 39 5.44 -16.92 0.27
C GLY A 39 5.23 -15.44 0.61
N ILE A 40 5.68 -15.00 1.78
CA ILE A 40 5.61 -13.62 2.27
C ILE A 40 6.23 -12.65 1.25
N TYR A 41 7.41 -12.98 0.72
CA TYR A 41 8.10 -12.13 -0.25
C TYR A 41 7.33 -11.90 -1.56
N ARG A 42 6.37 -12.75 -1.90
CA ARG A 42 5.52 -12.63 -3.10
C ARG A 42 4.20 -11.91 -2.85
N ARG A 43 3.88 -11.56 -1.59
CA ARG A 43 2.61 -10.91 -1.25
C ARG A 43 2.71 -9.39 -1.36
N MET A 44 1.78 -8.78 -2.09
CA MET A 44 1.63 -7.33 -2.18
C MET A 44 1.20 -6.73 -0.83
N SER A 45 0.31 -7.44 -0.12
CA SER A 45 -0.25 -7.07 1.18
C SER A 45 -0.22 -8.27 2.14
N MET A 46 -0.35 -8.01 3.44
CA MET A 46 -0.50 -9.05 4.46
C MET A 46 -1.28 -8.49 5.66
N ASP A 47 -1.74 -9.39 6.53
CA ASP A 47 -2.39 -8.99 7.76
C ASP A 47 -1.45 -8.22 8.69
N THR A 48 -2.05 -7.43 9.58
CA THR A 48 -1.33 -6.52 10.47
C THR A 48 -0.51 -7.26 11.53
N HIS A 49 -0.93 -8.46 11.93
CA HIS A 49 -0.19 -9.25 12.91
C HIS A 49 1.15 -9.72 12.35
N LEU A 50 1.13 -10.34 11.17
CA LEU A 50 2.34 -10.76 10.48
C LEU A 50 3.27 -9.57 10.17
N LEU A 51 2.68 -8.44 9.76
CA LEU A 51 3.47 -7.23 9.49
C LEU A 51 4.17 -6.70 10.73
N ALA A 52 3.49 -6.71 11.88
CA ALA A 52 4.07 -6.33 13.16
C ALA A 52 5.19 -7.28 13.59
N GLN A 53 5.00 -8.59 13.46
CA GLN A 53 6.04 -9.58 13.78
C GLN A 53 7.29 -9.38 12.91
N LEU A 54 7.11 -9.16 11.60
CA LEU A 54 8.22 -8.88 10.69
C LEU A 54 8.91 -7.55 11.01
N GLY A 55 8.14 -6.52 11.38
CA GLY A 55 8.68 -5.23 11.80
C GLY A 55 9.51 -5.33 13.07
N GLN A 56 9.06 -6.10 14.05
CA GLN A 56 9.83 -6.40 15.27
C GLN A 56 11.08 -7.20 14.95
N ALA A 57 10.97 -8.27 14.16
CA ALA A 57 12.10 -9.12 13.79
C ALA A 57 13.19 -8.35 13.02
N LEU A 58 12.80 -7.43 12.13
CA LEU A 58 13.74 -6.66 11.30
C LEU A 58 14.03 -5.26 11.83
N GLY A 59 13.50 -4.88 12.99
CA GLY A 59 13.69 -3.54 13.58
C GLY A 59 13.25 -2.40 12.66
N ARG A 60 12.17 -2.57 11.90
CA ARG A 60 11.68 -1.60 10.91
C ARG A 60 10.17 -1.40 11.03
N ASP A 61 9.73 -0.15 10.95
CA ASP A 61 8.31 0.19 10.92
C ASP A 61 7.76 0.10 9.47
N PHE A 62 7.30 -1.09 9.10
CA PHE A 62 6.67 -1.32 7.80
C PHE A 62 5.27 -0.70 7.67
N PHE A 63 4.61 -0.34 8.77
CA PHE A 63 3.32 0.36 8.71
C PHE A 63 3.51 1.78 8.20
N ARG A 64 4.58 2.46 8.67
CA ARG A 64 4.96 3.76 8.15
C ARG A 64 5.28 3.71 6.66
N ASP A 65 6.08 2.74 6.23
CA ASP A 65 6.40 2.56 4.80
C ASP A 65 5.12 2.38 3.95
N LEU A 66 4.15 1.60 4.44
CA LEU A 66 2.87 1.38 3.77
C LEU A 66 2.04 2.67 3.74
N SER A 67 1.97 3.41 4.84
CA SER A 67 1.21 4.66 4.94
C SER A 67 1.76 5.73 4.00
N GLU A 68 3.09 5.91 3.96
CA GLU A 68 3.75 6.86 3.07
C GLU A 68 3.53 6.50 1.59
N SER A 69 3.44 5.21 1.27
CA SER A 69 3.09 4.79 -0.08
C SER A 69 1.63 5.06 -0.46
N LEU A 70 0.70 5.02 0.50
CA LEU A 70 -0.73 5.19 0.23
C LEU A 70 -1.14 6.66 0.23
N GLY A 71 -0.52 7.50 1.07
CA GLY A 71 -0.87 8.90 1.26
C GLY A 71 -1.05 9.70 -0.04
N PRO A 72 -0.04 9.77 -0.92
CA PRO A 72 -0.13 10.54 -2.16
C PRO A 72 -1.25 10.08 -3.10
N LYS A 73 -1.56 8.78 -3.12
CA LYS A 73 -2.67 8.22 -3.92
C LYS A 73 -4.01 8.69 -3.37
N VAL A 74 -4.22 8.50 -2.07
CA VAL A 74 -5.45 8.90 -1.39
C VAL A 74 -5.68 10.41 -1.54
N GLU A 75 -4.66 11.24 -1.31
CA GLU A 75 -4.80 12.68 -1.49
C GLU A 75 -5.14 13.08 -2.93
N LYS A 76 -4.57 12.39 -3.92
CA LYS A 76 -4.86 12.65 -5.33
C LYS A 76 -6.31 12.28 -5.66
N GLU A 77 -6.78 11.14 -5.17
CA GLU A 77 -8.16 10.69 -5.35
C GLU A 77 -9.15 11.67 -4.70
N LEU A 78 -8.90 12.11 -3.45
CA LEU A 78 -9.71 13.13 -2.78
C LEU A 78 -9.76 14.45 -3.56
N ARG A 79 -8.61 14.93 -4.07
CA ARG A 79 -8.56 16.13 -4.92
C ARG A 79 -9.35 15.96 -6.23
N GLN A 80 -9.37 14.76 -6.80
CA GLN A 80 -10.15 14.46 -8.00
C GLN A 80 -11.65 14.44 -7.70
N GLU A 81 -12.07 13.83 -6.60
CA GLU A 81 -13.46 13.83 -6.14
C GLU A 81 -13.99 15.26 -5.93
N ASP A 82 -13.22 16.13 -5.27
CA ASP A 82 -13.57 17.53 -5.09
C ASP A 82 -13.72 18.28 -6.43
N LYS A 83 -12.84 17.99 -7.39
CA LYS A 83 -12.91 18.59 -8.73
C LYS A 83 -14.15 18.12 -9.48
N ILE A 84 -14.49 16.83 -9.41
CA ILE A 84 -15.70 16.27 -10.01
C ILE A 84 -16.93 16.91 -9.40
N ARG A 85 -16.99 17.06 -8.07
CA ARG A 85 -18.11 17.72 -7.39
C ARG A 85 -18.35 19.13 -7.92
N ARG A 86 -17.30 19.95 -7.99
CA ARG A 86 -17.39 21.34 -8.49
C ARG A 86 -17.85 21.42 -9.94
N LEU A 87 -17.30 20.57 -10.81
CA LEU A 87 -17.69 20.53 -12.22
C LEU A 87 -19.15 20.07 -12.38
N SER A 88 -19.60 19.11 -11.59
CA SER A 88 -21.00 18.67 -11.59
C SER A 88 -21.95 19.79 -11.16
N GLU A 89 -21.59 20.57 -10.13
CA GLU A 89 -22.35 21.73 -9.69
C GLU A 89 -22.45 22.81 -10.79
N GLU A 90 -21.33 23.10 -11.46
CA GLU A 90 -21.26 24.07 -12.57
C GLU A 90 -22.09 23.61 -13.78
N ILE A 91 -22.03 22.32 -14.14
CA ILE A 91 -22.86 21.75 -15.21
C ILE A 91 -24.34 21.91 -14.88
N GLU A 92 -24.76 21.61 -13.66
CA GLU A 92 -26.16 21.74 -13.26
C GLU A 92 -26.62 23.21 -13.26
N GLU A 93 -25.76 24.15 -12.89
CA GLU A 93 -26.06 25.57 -13.00
C GLU A 93 -26.21 26.03 -14.46
N LEU A 94 -25.32 25.57 -15.35
CA LEU A 94 -25.40 25.87 -16.78
C LEU A 94 -26.65 25.26 -17.42
N LYS A 95 -27.00 24.02 -17.06
CA LYS A 95 -28.24 23.36 -17.52
C LYS A 95 -29.48 24.15 -17.10
N ARG A 96 -29.53 24.65 -15.86
CA ARG A 96 -30.63 25.51 -15.37
C ARG A 96 -30.76 26.79 -16.20
N HIS A 97 -29.65 27.46 -16.50
CA HIS A 97 -29.66 28.68 -17.33
C HIS A 97 -30.13 28.41 -18.77
N LEU A 98 -29.78 27.26 -19.32
CA LEU A 98 -30.14 26.87 -20.70
C LEU A 98 -31.50 26.15 -20.81
N HIS A 99 -32.25 26.01 -19.70
CA HIS A 99 -33.52 25.27 -19.64
C HIS A 99 -33.43 23.83 -20.20
N LEU A 100 -32.28 23.18 -20.03
CA LEU A 100 -32.08 21.81 -20.50
C LEU A 100 -32.65 20.82 -19.46
N PRO A 101 -33.38 19.76 -19.87
CA PRO A 101 -33.86 18.74 -18.94
C PRO A 101 -32.68 17.97 -18.33
N GLY A 102 -32.86 17.57 -17.06
CA GLY A 102 -31.89 16.88 -16.21
C GLY A 102 -31.58 15.46 -16.66
#